data_AF-A0A9W7L575-F1
#
_entry.id   AF-A0A9W7L575-F1
#
_cell.length_a   1.000
_cell.length_b   1.000
_cell.length_c   1.000
_cell.angle_alpha   90.00
_cell.angle_beta   90.00
_cell.angle_gamma   90.00
#
_symmetry.space_group_name_H-M   'P 1'
#
loop_
_entity.id
_entity.type
_entity.pdbx_description
1 polymer ?
#
loop_
_entity_poly.entity_id
_entity_poly.type
_entity_poly.pdbx_seq_one_letter_code
_entity_poly.pdbx_strand_id
1 'polypeptide(L)'
;MLIPYILLLLPSVLPFAPQSTTATRTALLSTRGGGSSPPPSPKPPLPLLILKKSLPLVLPLALLTLTLLVASPTPLLAPYYTNCALSVFCAVLATVWLKLVTALYKNGVVPASLSRKLIHTLSIPLFLLTWPFFSTSDPYAPYVAATVPVANMWKIVSAGQGGEDGLGKAVSRSGDEKEILNGPLIYTFILFLSTLFLFPSPASIVGLTQMAAGDGMADIIGRRWGKTKWRKTSQKSVQGTLGFVASAFVATFALLVYYSTVTSQPLDVGVGEMAVRVAGISLACGLVETAEVGDDNFTVPIAGTVLGGYLLGWTW
;
A
#
# COMPACT_ATOMS: atom_id res chain seq x y z
N MET A 1 -27.08 -2.68 4.16
CA MET A 1 -27.55 -4.08 4.02
C MET A 1 -26.86 -4.79 2.84
N LEU A 2 -25.52 -4.89 2.83
CA LEU A 2 -24.76 -5.53 1.73
C LEU A 2 -23.56 -6.37 2.24
N ILE A 3 -23.60 -6.79 3.51
CA ILE A 3 -22.56 -7.60 4.15
C ILE A 3 -22.52 -9.07 3.66
N PRO A 4 -23.62 -9.75 3.28
CA PRO A 4 -23.52 -11.18 2.95
C PRO A 4 -23.01 -11.50 1.54
N TYR A 5 -22.83 -10.52 0.64
CA TYR A 5 -22.44 -10.78 -0.75
C TYR A 5 -20.92 -10.80 -1.00
N ILE A 6 -20.11 -10.20 -0.12
CA ILE A 6 -18.65 -10.16 -0.28
C ILE A 6 -18.01 -11.55 -0.02
N LEU A 7 -18.67 -12.40 0.78
CA LEU A 7 -18.19 -13.76 1.08
C LEU A 7 -18.50 -14.81 -0.01
N LEU A 8 -19.29 -14.46 -1.03
CA LEU A 8 -19.74 -15.38 -2.08
C LEU A 8 -18.96 -15.27 -3.40
N LEU A 9 -17.96 -14.38 -3.49
CA LEU A 9 -17.19 -14.11 -4.72
C LEU A 9 -15.79 -14.74 -4.76
N LEU A 10 -15.52 -15.78 -3.97
CA LEU A 10 -14.29 -16.58 -4.08
C LEU A 10 -14.55 -17.91 -4.80
N PRO A 11 -14.23 -18.04 -6.11
CA PRO A 11 -13.89 -19.31 -6.71
C PRO A 11 -12.38 -19.45 -6.89
N SER A 12 -11.82 -20.43 -6.18
CA SER A 12 -10.91 -21.46 -6.72
C SER A 12 -10.09 -21.11 -7.96
N VAL A 13 -8.80 -20.78 -7.78
CA VAL A 13 -7.76 -20.99 -8.79
C VAL A 13 -6.69 -21.92 -8.20
N LEU A 14 -6.33 -22.89 -9.02
CA LEU A 14 -5.72 -24.21 -8.79
C LEU A 14 -4.28 -24.23 -8.20
N PRO A 15 -3.80 -25.41 -7.75
CA PRO A 15 -2.49 -25.59 -7.11
C PRO A 15 -1.38 -25.75 -8.17
N PHE A 16 -0.19 -25.22 -7.88
CA PHE A 16 1.03 -25.60 -8.59
C PHE A 16 2.12 -26.04 -7.61
N ALA A 17 2.59 -27.27 -7.84
CA ALA A 17 3.61 -27.98 -7.07
C ALA A 17 5.04 -27.41 -7.30
N PRO A 18 5.99 -27.66 -6.39
CA PRO A 18 7.34 -27.12 -6.49
C PRO A 18 8.21 -27.94 -7.45
N GLN A 19 8.90 -27.27 -8.38
CA GLN A 19 10.03 -27.85 -9.11
C GLN A 19 11.35 -27.40 -8.49
N SER A 20 12.10 -28.39 -7.99
CA SER A 20 13.51 -28.29 -7.65
C SER A 20 14.37 -28.34 -8.91
N THR A 21 15.28 -27.39 -9.10
CA THR A 21 16.46 -27.60 -9.95
C THR A 21 17.69 -26.93 -9.36
N THR A 22 18.57 -27.78 -8.88
CA THR A 22 20.00 -27.56 -8.62
C THR A 22 20.68 -27.11 -9.91
N ALA A 23 21.42 -26.00 -9.89
CA ALA A 23 22.34 -25.66 -10.97
C ALA A 23 23.68 -25.16 -10.44
N THR A 24 24.69 -25.94 -10.80
CA THR A 24 26.10 -25.95 -10.45
C THR A 24 26.85 -24.66 -10.80
N ARG A 25 27.72 -24.22 -9.88
CA ARG A 25 28.77 -23.22 -10.10
C ARG A 25 29.77 -23.69 -11.16
N THR A 26 30.03 -22.86 -12.16
CA THR A 26 31.28 -22.94 -12.93
C THR A 26 31.92 -21.56 -12.97
N ALA A 27 33.07 -21.44 -12.32
CA ALA A 27 33.91 -20.27 -12.32
C ALA A 27 34.72 -20.23 -13.62
N LEU A 28 34.73 -19.09 -14.31
CA LEU A 28 35.71 -18.78 -15.35
C LEU A 28 36.40 -17.47 -14.99
N LEU A 29 37.65 -17.61 -14.58
CA LEU A 29 38.64 -16.55 -14.46
C LEU A 29 38.99 -16.04 -15.87
N SER A 30 38.78 -14.75 -16.11
CA SER A 30 39.41 -14.03 -17.22
C SER A 30 40.09 -12.78 -16.67
N THR A 31 41.41 -12.77 -16.81
CA THR A 31 42.31 -11.67 -16.50
C THR A 31 42.25 -10.63 -17.63
N ARG A 32 42.13 -9.34 -17.30
CA ARG A 32 42.76 -8.26 -18.09
C ARG A 32 42.65 -6.88 -17.46
N GLY A 33 43.81 -6.21 -17.42
CA GLY A 33 43.96 -4.83 -17.88
C GLY A 33 43.69 -3.72 -16.87
N GLY A 34 44.76 -3.23 -16.23
CA GLY A 34 44.76 -1.94 -15.55
C GLY A 34 44.63 -0.77 -16.53
N GLY A 35 43.73 0.16 -16.20
CA GLY A 35 43.60 1.47 -16.83
C GLY A 35 42.98 2.43 -15.82
N SER A 36 43.78 3.36 -15.30
CA SER A 36 43.35 4.39 -14.35
C SER A 36 42.48 5.44 -15.06
N SER A 37 41.23 5.56 -14.65
CA SER A 37 40.32 6.64 -15.06
C SER A 37 40.24 7.72 -13.97
N PRO A 38 40.05 9.01 -14.33
CA PRO A 38 40.00 10.10 -13.38
C PRO A 38 38.74 10.00 -12.48
N PRO A 39 38.77 10.56 -11.26
CA PRO A 39 37.65 10.45 -10.34
C PRO A 39 36.41 11.15 -10.93
N PRO A 40 35.23 10.51 -10.85
CA PRO A 40 33.99 11.10 -11.37
C PRO A 40 33.63 12.36 -10.56
N SER A 41 33.15 13.38 -11.27
CA SER A 41 32.63 14.61 -10.66
C SER A 41 31.49 14.30 -9.67
N PRO A 42 31.35 15.11 -8.59
CA PRO A 42 30.32 14.87 -7.59
C PRO A 42 28.94 14.99 -8.22
N LYS A 43 28.26 13.85 -8.34
CA LYS A 43 26.88 13.79 -8.80
C LYS A 43 26.00 14.51 -7.77
N PRO A 44 25.06 15.38 -8.20
CA PRO A 44 24.14 16.02 -7.26
C PRO A 44 23.39 14.95 -6.47
N PRO A 45 23.00 15.21 -5.21
CA PRO A 45 22.30 14.23 -4.39
C PRO A 45 21.06 13.73 -5.14
N LEU A 46 21.01 12.41 -5.36
CA LEU A 46 20.01 11.67 -6.12
C LEU A 46 18.53 12.10 -5.90
N PRO A 47 18.06 12.43 -4.67
CA PRO A 47 16.72 12.95 -4.47
C PRO A 47 16.43 14.28 -5.20
N LEU A 48 17.41 15.17 -5.34
CA LEU A 48 17.25 16.47 -6.02
C LEU A 48 17.03 16.31 -7.53
N LEU A 49 17.66 15.31 -8.15
CA LEU A 49 17.61 15.08 -9.60
C LEU A 49 16.29 14.42 -10.02
N ILE A 50 15.77 13.51 -9.19
CA ILE A 50 14.46 12.86 -9.40
C ILE A 50 13.32 13.85 -9.17
N LEU A 51 13.43 14.70 -8.14
CA LEU A 51 12.50 15.80 -7.91
C LEU A 51 12.47 16.73 -9.13
N LYS A 52 13.62 17.18 -9.65
CA LYS A 52 13.71 18.04 -10.85
C LYS A 52 13.11 17.43 -12.12
N LYS A 53 13.22 16.11 -12.34
CA LYS A 53 12.66 15.44 -13.54
C LYS A 53 11.16 15.18 -13.47
N SER A 54 10.62 14.97 -12.28
CA SER A 54 9.20 14.61 -12.09
C SER A 54 8.31 15.84 -11.86
N LEU A 55 8.87 16.87 -11.23
CA LEU A 55 8.20 18.14 -10.92
C LEU A 55 7.58 18.87 -12.14
N PRO A 56 8.20 18.95 -13.33
CA PRO A 56 7.62 19.67 -14.47
C PRO A 56 6.41 18.99 -15.11
N LEU A 57 6.11 17.73 -14.77
CA LEU A 57 4.90 17.02 -15.24
C LEU A 57 3.79 17.02 -14.17
N VAL A 58 4.18 16.98 -12.88
CA VAL A 58 3.25 16.88 -11.74
C VAL A 58 2.71 18.25 -11.34
N LEU A 59 3.55 19.28 -11.38
CA LEU A 59 3.19 20.62 -10.96
C LEU A 59 2.13 21.27 -11.87
N PRO A 60 2.21 21.20 -13.22
CA PRO A 60 1.19 21.79 -14.09
C PRO A 60 -0.16 21.09 -14.01
N LEU A 61 -0.19 19.77 -13.77
CA LEU A 61 -1.43 19.00 -13.68
C LEU A 61 -2.11 19.17 -12.31
N ALA A 62 -1.33 19.27 -11.23
CA ALA A 62 -1.81 19.67 -9.91
C ALA A 62 -2.29 21.13 -9.88
N LEU A 63 -1.60 22.02 -10.60
CA LEU A 63 -2.00 23.41 -10.74
C LEU A 63 -3.26 23.52 -11.62
N LEU A 64 -3.35 22.79 -12.73
CA LEU A 64 -4.53 22.76 -13.61
C LEU A 64 -5.78 22.22 -12.88
N THR A 65 -5.63 21.18 -12.04
CA THR A 65 -6.72 20.68 -11.19
C THR A 65 -7.16 21.70 -10.14
N LEU A 66 -6.21 22.44 -9.55
CA LEU A 66 -6.50 23.58 -8.65
C LEU A 66 -7.14 24.77 -9.40
N THR A 67 -6.76 25.04 -10.65
CA THR A 67 -7.35 26.13 -11.46
C THR A 67 -8.78 25.78 -11.90
N LEU A 68 -9.06 24.51 -12.23
CA LEU A 68 -10.40 24.03 -12.54
C LEU A 68 -11.32 24.05 -11.30
N LEU A 69 -10.76 23.84 -10.11
CA LEU A 69 -11.45 23.98 -8.81
C LEU A 69 -11.94 25.41 -8.56
N VAL A 70 -11.13 26.42 -8.90
CA VAL A 70 -11.48 27.85 -8.72
C VAL A 70 -12.51 28.32 -9.76
N ALA A 71 -12.62 27.64 -10.90
CA ALA A 71 -13.42 28.12 -12.04
C ALA A 71 -14.85 27.59 -12.12
N SER A 72 -15.28 26.63 -11.29
CA SER A 72 -16.61 25.98 -11.46
C SER A 72 -17.77 26.82 -10.88
N PRO A 73 -18.75 27.27 -11.70
CA PRO A 73 -19.75 28.27 -11.28
C PRO A 73 -21.09 27.67 -10.82
N THR A 74 -21.17 26.38 -10.48
CA THR A 74 -22.44 25.73 -10.09
C THR A 74 -22.33 24.94 -8.76
N PRO A 75 -23.11 25.29 -7.72
CA PRO A 75 -22.94 24.73 -6.37
C PRO A 75 -23.29 23.23 -6.26
N LEU A 76 -24.10 22.67 -7.16
CA LEU A 76 -24.50 21.25 -7.15
C LEU A 76 -23.49 20.30 -7.81
N LEU A 77 -22.75 20.75 -8.83
CA LEU A 77 -21.76 19.92 -9.53
C LEU A 77 -20.32 20.19 -9.07
N ALA A 78 -20.08 21.28 -8.35
CA ALA A 78 -18.76 21.60 -7.79
C ALA A 78 -18.14 20.46 -6.95
N PRO A 79 -18.87 19.74 -6.09
CA PRO A 79 -18.32 18.62 -5.33
C PRO A 79 -17.84 17.46 -6.22
N TYR A 80 -18.60 17.12 -7.26
CA TYR A 80 -18.26 16.04 -8.19
C TYR A 80 -16.99 16.35 -9.00
N TYR A 81 -16.89 17.56 -9.57
CA TYR A 81 -15.69 17.96 -10.31
C TYR A 81 -14.46 18.06 -9.39
N THR A 82 -14.64 18.48 -8.15
CA THR A 82 -13.60 18.49 -7.12
C THR A 82 -13.11 17.06 -6.84
N ASN A 83 -14.02 16.11 -6.63
CA ASN A 83 -13.69 14.71 -6.43
C ASN A 83 -12.95 14.10 -7.64
N CYS A 84 -13.39 14.43 -8.86
CA CYS A 84 -12.71 14.00 -10.09
C CYS A 84 -11.29 14.54 -10.16
N ALA A 85 -11.10 15.84 -9.92
CA ALA A 85 -9.80 16.49 -9.91
C ALA A 85 -8.87 15.89 -8.85
N LEU A 86 -9.40 15.64 -7.65
CA LEU A 86 -8.66 15.00 -6.56
C LEU A 86 -8.28 13.56 -6.88
N SER A 87 -9.16 12.79 -7.53
CA SER A 87 -8.83 11.43 -7.99
C SER A 87 -7.69 11.43 -9.00
N VAL A 88 -7.71 12.35 -9.98
CA VAL A 88 -6.60 12.53 -10.94
C VAL A 88 -5.31 12.88 -10.20
N PHE A 89 -5.37 13.81 -9.24
CA PHE A 89 -4.22 14.18 -8.42
C PHE A 89 -3.66 12.97 -7.62
N CYS A 90 -4.54 12.18 -7.01
CA CYS A 90 -4.16 10.95 -6.29
C CYS A 90 -3.51 9.91 -7.23
N ALA A 91 -4.04 9.72 -8.43
CA ALA A 91 -3.47 8.80 -9.42
C ALA A 91 -2.09 9.27 -9.90
N VAL A 92 -1.87 10.58 -10.03
CA VAL A 92 -0.55 11.17 -10.33
C VAL A 92 0.42 10.92 -9.17
N LEU A 93 0.03 11.23 -7.93
CA LEU A 93 0.87 10.98 -6.75
C LEU A 93 1.24 9.50 -6.61
N ALA A 94 0.29 8.60 -6.80
CA ALA A 94 0.54 7.16 -6.79
C ALA A 94 1.56 6.76 -7.87
N THR A 95 1.46 7.34 -9.08
CA THR A 95 2.43 7.10 -10.16
C THR A 95 3.81 7.61 -9.82
N VAL A 96 3.90 8.81 -9.25
CA VAL A 96 5.17 9.41 -8.80
C VAL A 96 5.81 8.55 -7.73
N TRP A 97 5.02 8.09 -6.76
CA TRP A 97 5.48 7.19 -5.70
C TRP A 97 6.04 5.87 -6.26
N LEU A 98 5.30 5.18 -7.14
CA LEU A 98 5.76 3.94 -7.77
C LEU A 98 7.05 4.15 -8.58
N LYS A 99 7.13 5.24 -9.36
CA LYS A 99 8.34 5.58 -10.14
C LYS A 99 9.53 5.90 -9.24
N LEU A 100 9.31 6.61 -8.13
CA LEU A 100 10.34 6.93 -7.16
C LEU A 100 10.95 5.65 -6.58
N VAL A 101 10.13 4.74 -6.06
CA VAL A 101 10.63 3.49 -5.45
C VAL A 101 11.28 2.58 -6.50
N THR A 102 10.70 2.49 -7.70
CA THR A 102 11.28 1.73 -8.82
C THR A 102 12.63 2.31 -9.25
N ALA A 103 12.79 3.63 -9.24
CA ALA A 103 14.07 4.28 -9.54
C ALA A 103 15.12 4.00 -8.46
N LEU A 104 14.74 3.98 -7.17
CA LEU A 104 15.66 3.60 -6.09
C LEU A 104 16.15 2.15 -6.28
N TYR A 105 15.26 1.24 -6.68
CA TYR A 105 15.62 -0.14 -7.01
C TYR A 105 16.57 -0.22 -8.21
N LYS A 106 16.21 0.40 -9.35
CA LYS A 106 17.01 0.38 -10.58
C LYS A 106 18.42 0.95 -10.41
N ASN A 107 18.58 1.92 -9.51
CA ASN A 107 19.88 2.50 -9.20
C ASN A 107 20.66 1.74 -8.11
N GLY A 108 20.16 0.59 -7.65
CA GLY A 108 20.82 -0.24 -6.64
C GLY A 108 20.82 0.35 -5.23
N VAL A 109 19.99 1.36 -4.96
CA VAL A 109 19.91 2.01 -3.62
C VAL A 109 19.17 1.11 -2.63
N VAL A 110 18.12 0.43 -3.10
CA VAL A 110 17.35 -0.52 -2.29
C VAL A 110 17.24 -1.87 -2.99
N PRO A 111 17.31 -2.99 -2.26
CA PRO A 111 17.08 -4.32 -2.84
C PRO A 111 15.61 -4.51 -3.21
N ALA A 112 15.32 -5.43 -4.13
CA ALA A 112 13.96 -5.74 -4.59
C ALA A 112 13.00 -6.08 -3.43
N SER A 113 13.48 -6.82 -2.42
CA SER A 113 12.70 -7.18 -1.24
C SER A 113 12.23 -5.96 -0.43
N LEU A 114 13.08 -4.94 -0.28
CA LEU A 114 12.73 -3.69 0.40
C LEU A 114 11.85 -2.81 -0.50
N SER A 115 12.16 -2.71 -1.80
CA SER A 115 11.36 -1.98 -2.78
C SER A 115 9.90 -2.45 -2.80
N ARG A 116 9.68 -3.77 -2.94
CA ARG A 116 8.36 -4.40 -2.85
C ARG A 116 7.63 -3.99 -1.57
N LYS A 117 8.30 -4.09 -0.41
CA LYS A 117 7.69 -3.79 0.88
C LYS A 117 7.45 -2.30 1.09
N LEU A 118 8.27 -1.40 0.55
CA LEU A 118 8.01 0.04 0.58
C LEU A 118 6.77 0.42 -0.24
N ILE A 119 6.67 -0.07 -1.47
CA ILE A 119 5.49 0.14 -2.32
C ILE A 119 4.24 -0.36 -1.58
N HIS A 120 4.33 -1.54 -1.00
CA HIS A 120 3.23 -2.18 -0.31
C HIS A 120 2.78 -1.47 0.98
N THR A 121 3.73 -1.14 1.85
CA THR A 121 3.47 -0.62 3.20
C THR A 121 2.95 0.82 3.15
N LEU A 122 3.40 1.61 2.17
CA LEU A 122 3.14 3.05 2.13
C LEU A 122 2.07 3.47 1.12
N SER A 123 1.82 2.72 0.05
CA SER A 123 0.85 3.17 -0.98
C SER A 123 -0.56 3.31 -0.43
N ILE A 124 -1.00 2.40 0.44
CA ILE A 124 -2.33 2.45 1.06
C ILE A 124 -2.43 3.63 2.03
N PRO A 125 -1.57 3.78 3.06
CA PRO A 125 -1.61 4.95 3.94
C PRO A 125 -1.52 6.30 3.21
N LEU A 126 -0.68 6.41 2.18
CA LEU A 126 -0.56 7.63 1.38
C LEU A 126 -1.88 7.98 0.66
N PHE A 127 -2.64 6.99 0.19
CA PHE A 127 -3.96 7.22 -0.38
C PHE A 127 -5.01 7.52 0.69
N LEU A 128 -4.95 6.87 1.86
CA LEU A 128 -5.85 7.18 2.98
C LEU A 128 -5.68 8.61 3.49
N LEU A 129 -4.48 9.19 3.40
CA LEU A 129 -4.25 10.60 3.73
C LEU A 129 -5.06 11.57 2.84
N THR A 130 -5.43 11.17 1.63
CA THR A 130 -6.20 12.02 0.72
C THR A 130 -7.72 11.87 0.89
N TRP A 131 -8.18 10.81 1.57
CA TRP A 131 -9.60 10.52 1.77
C TRP A 131 -10.42 11.66 2.38
N PRO A 132 -9.92 12.42 3.39
CA PRO A 132 -10.68 13.54 3.96
C PRO A 132 -11.01 14.66 2.97
N PHE A 133 -10.29 14.77 1.86
CA PHE A 133 -10.47 15.85 0.88
C PHE A 133 -11.52 15.52 -0.20
N PHE A 134 -11.98 14.27 -0.25
CA PHE A 134 -13.11 13.92 -1.09
C PHE A 134 -14.40 14.37 -0.39
N SER A 135 -15.23 15.10 -1.13
CA SER A 135 -16.49 15.62 -0.62
C SER A 135 -17.50 14.50 -0.46
N THR A 136 -17.86 14.17 0.78
CA THR A 136 -18.86 13.13 1.11
C THR A 136 -20.31 13.56 0.88
N SER A 137 -20.55 14.84 0.61
CA SER A 137 -21.85 15.34 0.13
C SER A 137 -22.19 14.87 -1.28
N ASP A 138 -21.18 14.43 -2.05
CA ASP A 138 -21.36 13.82 -3.36
C ASP A 138 -21.52 12.29 -3.20
N PRO A 139 -22.68 11.71 -3.56
CA PRO A 139 -22.89 10.26 -3.48
C PRO A 139 -21.94 9.47 -4.41
N TYR A 140 -21.34 10.12 -5.41
CA TYR A 140 -20.41 9.48 -6.33
C TYR A 140 -18.96 9.45 -5.82
N ALA A 141 -18.66 10.08 -4.68
CA ALA A 141 -17.29 10.16 -4.14
C ALA A 141 -16.57 8.81 -4.00
N PRO A 142 -17.19 7.73 -3.46
CA PRO A 142 -16.55 6.41 -3.38
C PRO A 142 -16.16 5.85 -4.76
N TYR A 143 -17.03 6.02 -5.76
CA TYR A 143 -16.80 5.52 -7.11
C TYR A 143 -15.66 6.27 -7.80
N VAL A 144 -15.65 7.60 -7.64
CA VAL A 144 -14.59 8.46 -8.19
C VAL A 144 -13.26 8.15 -7.50
N ALA A 145 -13.23 8.02 -6.17
CA ALA A 145 -12.02 7.62 -5.43
C ALA A 145 -11.53 6.22 -5.83
N ALA A 146 -12.44 5.26 -6.06
CA ALA A 146 -12.11 3.89 -6.46
C ALA A 146 -11.47 3.79 -7.86
N THR A 147 -11.56 4.83 -8.70
CA THR A 147 -10.81 4.86 -9.97
C THR A 147 -9.29 4.87 -9.76
N VAL A 148 -8.79 5.36 -8.61
CA VAL A 148 -7.36 5.38 -8.27
C VAL A 148 -6.79 3.96 -8.12
N PRO A 149 -7.33 3.08 -7.24
CA PRO A 149 -6.85 1.71 -7.17
C PRO A 149 -7.11 0.92 -8.47
N VAL A 150 -8.17 1.21 -9.24
CA VAL A 150 -8.37 0.60 -10.58
C VAL A 150 -7.23 0.95 -11.54
N ALA A 151 -6.86 2.23 -11.62
CA ALA A 151 -5.73 2.65 -12.45
C ALA A 151 -4.40 2.00 -12.01
N ASN A 152 -4.22 1.76 -10.71
CA ASN A 152 -3.04 1.05 -10.21
C ASN A 152 -3.10 -0.47 -10.47
N MET A 153 -4.28 -1.10 -10.42
CA MET A 153 -4.44 -2.50 -10.84
C MET A 153 -4.07 -2.68 -12.30
N TRP A 154 -4.48 -1.78 -13.20
CA TRP A 154 -4.07 -1.84 -14.60
C TRP A 154 -2.56 -1.74 -14.79
N LYS A 155 -1.87 -0.87 -14.02
CA LYS A 155 -0.40 -0.80 -14.05
C LYS A 155 0.24 -2.10 -13.57
N ILE A 156 -0.27 -2.68 -12.49
CA ILE A 156 0.22 -3.96 -11.94
C ILE A 156 0.05 -5.08 -12.97
N VAL A 157 -1.13 -5.16 -13.61
CA VAL A 157 -1.40 -6.16 -14.65
C VAL A 157 -0.47 -5.98 -15.84
N SER A 158 -0.32 -4.75 -16.33
CA SER A 158 0.60 -4.43 -17.44
C SER A 158 2.05 -4.78 -17.09
N ALA A 159 2.50 -4.47 -15.87
CA ALA A 159 3.84 -4.82 -15.41
C ALA A 159 4.04 -6.35 -15.31
N GLY A 160 3.05 -7.11 -14.86
CA GLY A 160 3.12 -8.57 -14.78
C GLY A 160 3.13 -9.27 -16.15
N GLN A 161 2.74 -8.57 -17.21
CA GLN A 161 2.76 -9.06 -18.59
C GLN A 161 4.04 -8.68 -19.36
N GLY A 162 5.06 -8.11 -18.70
CA GLY A 162 6.32 -7.72 -19.34
C GLY A 162 6.47 -6.21 -19.59
N GLY A 163 5.82 -5.36 -18.79
CA GLY A 163 5.85 -3.90 -18.97
C GLY A 163 7.27 -3.30 -18.89
N GLU A 164 7.57 -2.33 -19.75
CA GLU A 164 8.93 -1.77 -19.92
C GLU A 164 9.42 -0.89 -18.76
N ASP A 165 8.54 -0.52 -17.83
CA ASP A 165 8.87 0.41 -16.75
C ASP A 165 9.67 -0.22 -15.59
N GLY A 166 9.89 -1.53 -15.62
CA GLY A 166 10.63 -2.30 -14.62
C GLY A 166 9.95 -2.41 -13.26
N LEU A 167 8.67 -2.02 -13.17
CA LEU A 167 7.87 -2.15 -11.95
C LEU A 167 7.72 -3.62 -11.54
N GLY A 168 7.51 -4.52 -12.50
CA GLY A 168 7.43 -5.97 -12.25
C GLY A 168 8.65 -6.50 -11.49
N LYS A 169 9.86 -6.14 -11.94
CA LYS A 169 11.11 -6.51 -11.29
C LYS A 169 11.30 -5.85 -9.92
N ALA A 170 10.84 -4.61 -9.75
CA ALA A 170 10.97 -3.89 -8.48
C ALA A 170 10.06 -4.45 -7.37
N VAL A 171 9.01 -5.20 -7.74
CA VAL A 171 8.02 -5.77 -6.82
C VAL A 171 8.14 -7.31 -6.71
N SER A 172 8.89 -7.96 -7.61
CA SER A 172 9.15 -9.40 -7.58
C SER A 172 10.14 -9.81 -6.48
N ARG A 173 9.93 -10.98 -5.85
CA ARG A 173 10.90 -11.61 -4.93
C ARG A 173 11.93 -12.44 -5.69
N SER A 174 11.52 -13.24 -6.68
CA SER A 174 12.42 -14.09 -7.48
C SER A 174 13.05 -13.37 -8.67
N GLY A 175 12.51 -12.21 -9.05
CA GLY A 175 12.82 -11.52 -10.30
C GLY A 175 11.85 -11.84 -11.43
N ASP A 176 10.96 -12.83 -11.26
CA ASP A 176 9.83 -13.07 -12.18
C ASP A 176 8.76 -11.97 -12.02
N GLU A 177 8.51 -11.23 -13.08
CA GLU A 177 7.56 -10.11 -13.10
C GLU A 177 6.12 -10.56 -12.84
N LYS A 178 5.77 -11.82 -13.15
CA LYS A 178 4.42 -12.36 -12.90
C LYS A 178 4.06 -12.40 -11.43
N GLU A 179 5.03 -12.40 -10.52
CA GLU A 179 4.77 -12.34 -9.07
C GLU A 179 3.99 -11.11 -8.65
N ILE A 180 4.04 -10.02 -9.42
CA ILE A 180 3.28 -8.81 -9.13
C ILE A 180 1.76 -9.05 -9.18
N LEU A 181 1.32 -10.08 -9.91
CA LEU A 181 -0.09 -10.47 -10.06
C LEU A 181 -0.64 -11.26 -8.86
N ASN A 182 0.22 -11.62 -7.90
CA ASN A 182 -0.19 -12.31 -6.67
C ASN A 182 -0.49 -11.26 -5.58
N GLY A 183 0.27 -11.27 -4.48
CA GLY A 183 0.11 -10.35 -3.36
C GLY A 183 -0.16 -8.90 -3.80
N PRO A 184 0.71 -8.22 -4.56
CA PRO A 184 0.49 -6.80 -4.90
C PRO A 184 -0.86 -6.52 -5.58
N LEU A 185 -1.34 -7.41 -6.46
CA LEU A 185 -2.66 -7.28 -7.08
C LEU A 185 -3.79 -7.50 -6.07
N ILE A 186 -3.69 -8.54 -5.23
CA ILE A 186 -4.69 -8.83 -4.18
C ILE A 186 -4.87 -7.62 -3.25
N TYR A 187 -3.78 -7.00 -2.79
CA TYR A 187 -3.86 -5.84 -1.88
C TYR A 187 -4.50 -4.64 -2.55
N THR A 188 -4.18 -4.41 -3.83
CA THR A 188 -4.79 -3.32 -4.59
C THR A 188 -6.28 -3.58 -4.83
N PHE A 189 -6.67 -4.85 -4.99
CA PHE A 189 -8.07 -5.25 -5.08
C PHE A 189 -8.82 -5.07 -3.76
N ILE A 190 -8.23 -5.43 -2.62
CA ILE A 190 -8.80 -5.15 -1.29
C ILE A 190 -8.94 -3.65 -1.06
N LEU A 191 -7.95 -2.84 -1.46
CA LEU A 191 -8.05 -1.38 -1.44
C LEU A 191 -9.22 -0.88 -2.28
N PHE A 192 -9.38 -1.40 -3.50
CA PHE A 192 -10.50 -1.06 -4.37
C PHE A 192 -11.86 -1.37 -3.72
N LEU A 193 -12.07 -2.59 -3.22
CA LEU A 193 -13.33 -2.98 -2.57
C LEU A 193 -13.61 -2.11 -1.33
N SER A 194 -12.59 -1.88 -0.51
CA SER A 194 -12.72 -1.07 0.71
C SER A 194 -13.02 0.40 0.39
N THR A 195 -12.46 0.92 -0.72
CA THR A 195 -12.76 2.27 -1.23
C THR A 195 -14.15 2.35 -1.84
N LEU A 196 -14.63 1.28 -2.49
CA LEU A 196 -15.93 1.30 -3.14
C LEU A 196 -17.09 1.16 -2.14
N PHE A 197 -16.94 0.31 -1.13
CA PHE A 197 -18.04 -0.11 -0.26
C PHE A 197 -17.97 0.43 1.17
N LEU A 198 -16.78 0.79 1.64
CA LEU A 198 -16.55 1.18 3.04
C LEU A 198 -15.92 2.58 3.14
N PHE A 199 -15.95 3.35 2.05
CA PHE A 199 -15.42 4.71 2.01
C PHE A 199 -16.48 5.74 2.42
N PRO A 200 -16.08 6.77 3.18
CA PRO A 200 -15.00 6.75 4.16
C PRO A 200 -15.53 6.19 5.49
N SER A 201 -14.85 5.21 6.08
CA SER A 201 -15.22 4.68 7.40
C SER A 201 -14.00 4.37 8.26
N PRO A 202 -14.13 4.47 9.60
CA PRO A 202 -13.10 4.05 10.54
C PRO A 202 -12.74 2.58 10.34
N ALA A 203 -13.75 1.71 10.18
CA ALA A 203 -13.57 0.29 9.89
C ALA A 203 -12.66 0.02 8.69
N SER A 204 -12.88 0.72 7.57
CA SER A 204 -12.06 0.58 6.35
C SER A 204 -10.61 1.02 6.59
N ILE A 205 -10.40 2.16 7.24
CA ILE A 205 -9.05 2.65 7.59
C ILE A 205 -8.32 1.62 8.44
N VAL A 206 -8.98 1.07 9.46
CA VAL A 206 -8.40 0.04 10.32
C VAL A 206 -8.00 -1.18 9.49
N GLY A 207 -8.92 -1.80 8.75
CA GLY A 207 -8.61 -3.00 7.95
C GLY A 207 -7.46 -2.80 6.97
N LEU A 208 -7.49 -1.68 6.24
CA LEU A 208 -6.46 -1.34 5.25
C LEU A 208 -5.09 -1.07 5.86
N THR A 209 -5.04 -0.42 7.02
CA THR A 209 -3.77 -0.13 7.72
C THR A 209 -3.18 -1.34 8.41
N GLN A 210 -4.01 -2.24 8.97
CA GLN A 210 -3.57 -3.52 9.52
C GLN A 210 -2.89 -4.37 8.43
N MET A 211 -3.50 -4.44 7.25
CA MET A 211 -2.95 -5.13 6.10
C MET A 211 -1.67 -4.44 5.58
N ALA A 212 -1.69 -3.13 5.34
CA ALA A 212 -0.55 -2.43 4.72
C ALA A 212 0.64 -2.24 5.68
N ALA A 213 0.41 -1.62 6.82
CA ALA A 213 1.46 -1.26 7.78
C ALA A 213 1.89 -2.47 8.61
N GLY A 214 0.93 -3.29 9.05
CA GLY A 214 1.17 -4.49 9.84
C GLY A 214 2.00 -5.53 9.07
N ASP A 215 1.45 -6.11 8.00
CA ASP A 215 2.15 -7.16 7.21
C ASP A 215 3.48 -6.65 6.62
N GLY A 216 3.47 -5.39 6.16
CA GLY A 216 4.65 -4.73 5.64
C GLY A 216 5.83 -4.77 6.62
N MET A 217 5.59 -4.32 7.86
CA MET A 217 6.65 -4.26 8.89
C MET A 217 6.92 -5.60 9.55
N ALA A 218 5.93 -6.50 9.64
CA ALA A 218 6.13 -7.86 10.14
C ALA A 218 7.21 -8.59 9.35
N ASP A 219 7.16 -8.43 8.03
CA ASP A 219 8.13 -9.02 7.11
C ASP A 219 9.51 -8.34 7.19
N ILE A 220 9.57 -7.00 7.23
CA ILE A 220 10.84 -6.25 7.34
C ILE A 220 11.56 -6.60 8.65
N ILE A 221 10.85 -6.51 9.78
CA ILE A 221 11.39 -6.79 11.11
C ILE A 221 11.68 -8.28 11.27
N GLY A 222 10.78 -9.14 10.81
CA GLY A 222 10.92 -10.59 10.88
C GLY A 222 12.13 -11.10 10.11
N ARG A 223 12.42 -10.57 8.92
CA ARG A 223 13.64 -10.95 8.17
C ARG A 223 14.91 -10.47 8.85
N ARG A 224 14.91 -9.27 9.43
CA ARG A 224 16.11 -8.66 10.00
C ARG A 224 16.44 -9.15 11.42
N TRP A 225 15.41 -9.42 12.23
CA TRP A 225 15.55 -9.70 13.67
C TRP A 225 14.74 -10.91 14.16
N GLY A 226 14.02 -11.62 13.28
CA GLY A 226 13.10 -12.72 13.62
C GLY A 226 13.77 -14.02 14.04
N LYS A 227 14.57 -13.98 15.12
CA LYS A 227 15.29 -15.12 15.69
C LYS A 227 14.38 -16.09 16.45
N THR A 228 13.30 -15.58 17.06
CA THR A 228 12.40 -16.37 17.89
C THR A 228 11.17 -16.75 17.09
N LYS A 229 11.08 -18.02 16.66
CA LYS A 229 9.95 -18.52 15.87
C LYS A 229 8.76 -18.91 16.77
N TRP A 230 7.56 -18.76 16.24
CA TRP A 230 6.37 -19.25 16.91
C TRP A 230 6.34 -20.79 16.89
N ARG A 231 5.86 -21.43 17.96
CA ARG A 231 5.89 -22.92 18.07
C ARG A 231 5.12 -23.63 16.95
N LYS A 232 4.09 -22.98 16.38
CA LYS A 232 3.22 -23.55 15.35
C LYS A 232 3.65 -23.23 13.91
N THR A 233 4.53 -22.24 13.69
CA THR A 233 4.99 -21.84 12.34
C THR A 233 6.48 -21.55 12.35
N SER A 234 7.22 -22.18 11.43
CA SER A 234 8.66 -21.98 11.27
C SER A 234 9.00 -20.68 10.53
N GLN A 235 8.03 -20.08 9.85
CA GLN A 235 8.23 -18.89 9.02
C GLN A 235 8.06 -17.60 9.84
N LYS A 236 6.98 -17.49 10.61
CA LYS A 236 6.66 -16.28 11.39
C LYS A 236 7.47 -16.23 12.70
N SER A 237 7.78 -15.02 13.15
CA SER A 237 8.63 -14.79 14.33
C SER A 237 7.96 -13.82 15.31
N VAL A 238 8.28 -13.95 16.60
CA VAL A 238 7.78 -13.05 17.65
C VAL A 238 8.16 -11.60 17.34
N GLN A 239 9.39 -11.37 16.88
CA GLN A 239 9.85 -10.02 16.50
C GLN A 239 9.03 -9.48 15.31
N GLY A 240 8.71 -10.31 14.33
CA GLY A 240 7.82 -9.96 13.22
C GLY A 240 6.43 -9.56 13.71
N THR A 241 5.81 -10.36 14.57
CA THR A 241 4.49 -10.04 15.15
C THR A 241 4.52 -8.76 16.00
N LEU A 242 5.58 -8.52 16.78
CA LEU A 242 5.74 -7.24 17.49
C LEU A 242 5.87 -6.06 16.51
N GLY A 243 6.60 -6.27 15.42
CA GLY A 243 6.70 -5.32 14.32
C GLY A 243 5.36 -4.99 13.68
N PHE A 244 4.55 -6.01 13.43
CA PHE A 244 3.17 -5.89 12.95
C PHE A 244 2.35 -5.00 13.89
N VAL A 245 2.29 -5.38 15.17
CA VAL A 245 1.40 -4.75 16.15
C VAL A 245 1.77 -3.28 16.33
N ALA A 246 3.06 -2.98 16.45
CA ALA A 246 3.54 -1.61 16.63
C ALA A 246 3.27 -0.73 15.41
N SER A 247 3.59 -1.20 14.20
CA SER A 247 3.40 -0.40 12.98
C SER A 247 1.92 -0.20 12.66
N ALA A 248 1.10 -1.24 12.81
CA ALA A 248 -0.33 -1.17 12.58
C ALA A 248 -0.98 -0.23 13.60
N PHE A 249 -0.63 -0.34 14.89
CA PHE A 249 -1.10 0.60 15.92
C PHE A 249 -0.78 2.05 15.55
N VAL A 250 0.49 2.35 15.26
CA VAL A 250 0.92 3.73 14.96
C VAL A 250 0.22 4.25 13.71
N ALA A 251 0.18 3.47 12.62
CA ALA A 251 -0.42 3.89 11.36
C ALA A 251 -1.93 4.08 11.49
N THR A 252 -2.65 3.11 12.07
CA THR A 252 -4.10 3.19 12.29
C THR A 252 -4.44 4.36 13.21
N PHE A 253 -3.80 4.45 14.37
CA PHE A 253 -4.08 5.50 15.35
C PHE A 253 -3.81 6.90 14.78
N ALA A 254 -2.66 7.09 14.13
CA ALA A 254 -2.32 8.37 13.51
C ALA A 254 -3.32 8.75 12.42
N LEU A 255 -3.76 7.80 11.57
CA LEU A 255 -4.75 8.07 10.53
C LEU A 255 -6.13 8.39 11.10
N LEU A 256 -6.58 7.72 12.17
CA LEU A 256 -7.86 8.02 12.81
C LEU A 256 -7.83 9.41 13.45
N VAL A 257 -6.77 9.76 14.20
CA VAL A 257 -6.59 11.11 14.75
C VAL A 257 -6.56 12.15 13.64
N TYR A 258 -5.77 11.91 12.59
CA TYR A 258 -5.68 12.78 11.43
C TYR A 258 -7.06 13.02 10.81
N TYR A 259 -7.81 11.95 10.54
CA TYR A 259 -9.14 12.06 9.95
C TYR A 259 -10.07 12.89 10.84
N SER A 260 -10.15 12.57 12.12
CA SER A 260 -10.98 13.30 13.08
C SER A 260 -10.63 14.78 13.17
N THR A 261 -9.34 15.13 13.06
CA THR A 261 -8.90 16.53 13.08
C THR A 261 -9.21 17.28 11.77
N VAL A 262 -9.00 16.64 10.62
CA VAL A 262 -9.15 17.30 9.31
C VAL A 262 -10.62 17.45 8.94
N THR A 263 -11.46 16.45 9.23
CA THR A 263 -12.90 16.51 8.92
C THR A 263 -13.72 17.16 10.03
N SER A 264 -13.12 17.40 11.20
CA SER A 264 -13.84 17.81 12.42
C SER A 264 -14.98 16.84 12.78
N GLN A 265 -14.81 15.55 12.46
CA GLN A 265 -15.71 14.45 12.82
C GLN A 265 -14.97 13.47 13.73
N PRO A 266 -14.92 13.71 15.05
CA PRO A 266 -14.31 12.79 15.99
C PRO A 266 -15.15 11.53 16.13
N LEU A 267 -14.49 10.39 16.38
CA LEU A 267 -15.19 9.19 16.81
C LEU A 267 -15.87 9.44 18.17
N ASP A 268 -16.95 8.71 18.45
CA ASP A 268 -17.64 8.70 19.75
C ASP A 268 -16.86 7.89 20.81
N VAL A 269 -15.56 8.12 20.88
CA VAL A 269 -14.64 7.55 21.87
C VAL A 269 -13.54 8.56 22.20
N GLY A 270 -13.13 8.62 23.47
CA GLY A 270 -12.00 9.45 23.87
C GLY A 270 -10.68 8.97 23.23
N VAL A 271 -9.72 9.88 23.03
CA VAL A 271 -8.42 9.56 22.38
C VAL A 271 -7.67 8.42 23.08
N GLY A 272 -7.68 8.38 24.42
CA GLY A 272 -7.07 7.30 25.18
C GLY A 272 -7.77 5.96 24.98
N GLU A 273 -9.10 5.96 24.92
CA GLU A 273 -9.89 4.77 24.64
C GLU A 273 -9.69 4.28 23.20
N MET A 274 -9.66 5.19 22.22
CA MET A 274 -9.31 4.89 20.84
C MET A 274 -7.95 4.20 20.76
N ALA A 275 -6.93 4.69 21.48
CA ALA A 275 -5.62 4.06 21.52
C ALA A 275 -5.68 2.61 22.04
N VAL A 276 -6.42 2.38 23.14
CA VAL A 276 -6.59 1.02 23.70
C VAL A 276 -7.32 0.11 22.72
N ARG A 277 -8.41 0.57 22.10
CA ARG A 277 -9.19 -0.20 21.11
C ARG A 277 -8.33 -0.53 19.88
N VAL A 278 -7.59 0.43 19.33
CA VAL A 278 -6.68 0.21 18.19
C VAL A 278 -5.55 -0.75 18.56
N ALA A 279 -4.96 -0.64 19.75
CA ALA A 279 -3.94 -1.58 20.21
C ALA A 279 -4.49 -3.02 20.31
N GLY A 280 -5.71 -3.17 20.84
CA GLY A 280 -6.41 -4.46 20.87
C GLY A 280 -6.67 -5.04 19.48
N ILE A 281 -7.09 -4.21 18.53
CA ILE A 281 -7.29 -4.62 17.13
C ILE A 281 -5.96 -5.05 16.51
N SER A 282 -4.89 -4.27 16.67
CA SER A 282 -3.57 -4.60 16.13
C SER A 282 -3.02 -5.91 16.68
N LEU A 283 -3.22 -6.16 17.99
CA LEU A 283 -2.87 -7.44 18.61
C LEU A 283 -3.67 -8.60 18.00
N ALA A 284 -4.99 -8.46 17.87
CA ALA A 284 -5.84 -9.49 17.28
C ALA A 284 -5.46 -9.78 15.82
N CYS A 285 -5.25 -8.75 15.00
CA CYS A 285 -4.80 -8.90 13.61
C CYS A 285 -3.41 -9.54 13.51
N GLY A 286 -2.47 -9.17 14.39
CA GLY A 286 -1.15 -9.82 14.43
C GLY A 286 -1.23 -11.30 14.81
N LEU A 287 -2.17 -11.68 15.68
CA LEU A 287 -2.42 -13.09 15.99
C LEU A 287 -3.07 -13.82 14.81
N VAL A 288 -4.00 -13.19 14.09
CA VAL A 288 -4.60 -13.76 12.86
C VAL A 288 -3.53 -14.01 11.80
N GLU A 289 -2.64 -13.04 11.57
CA GLU A 289 -1.49 -13.17 10.67
C GLU A 289 -0.57 -14.34 11.05
N THR A 290 -0.32 -14.51 12.35
CA THR A 290 0.56 -15.56 12.87
C THR A 290 -0.10 -16.95 12.89
N ALA A 291 -1.43 -17.00 12.96
CA ALA A 291 -2.19 -18.24 13.03
C ALA A 291 -2.32 -18.96 11.68
N GLU A 292 -1.97 -18.32 10.57
CA GLU A 292 -1.99 -18.90 9.21
C GLU A 292 -3.34 -19.57 8.86
N VAL A 293 -4.46 -19.00 9.34
CA VAL A 293 -5.83 -19.54 9.15
C VAL A 293 -6.26 -19.54 7.67
N GLY A 294 -5.61 -18.71 6.86
CA GLY A 294 -5.78 -18.60 5.41
C GLY A 294 -4.72 -17.67 4.84
N ASP A 295 -4.95 -17.17 3.63
CA ASP A 295 -4.10 -16.14 3.04
C ASP A 295 -4.21 -14.85 3.89
N ASP A 296 -3.07 -14.38 4.42
CA ASP A 296 -2.96 -13.21 5.29
C ASP A 296 -3.43 -11.93 4.58
N ASN A 297 -3.33 -11.91 3.25
CA ASN A 297 -3.75 -10.81 2.38
C ASN A 297 -5.28 -10.63 2.37
N PHE A 298 -6.05 -11.62 2.81
CA PHE A 298 -7.51 -11.54 2.97
C PHE A 298 -7.92 -11.55 4.44
N THR A 299 -7.35 -12.45 5.23
CA THR A 299 -7.78 -12.67 6.62
C THR A 299 -7.50 -11.45 7.52
N VAL A 300 -6.33 -10.81 7.37
CA VAL A 300 -5.93 -9.63 8.15
C VAL A 300 -6.84 -8.41 7.88
N PRO A 301 -7.02 -7.94 6.62
CA PRO A 301 -7.88 -6.78 6.37
C PRO A 301 -9.34 -7.04 6.75
N ILE A 302 -9.85 -8.26 6.57
CA ILE A 302 -11.22 -8.62 6.98
C ILE A 302 -11.34 -8.56 8.50
N ALA A 303 -10.43 -9.20 9.25
CA ALA A 303 -10.44 -9.15 10.71
C ALA A 303 -10.33 -7.71 11.24
N GLY A 304 -9.40 -6.92 10.68
CA GLY A 304 -9.23 -5.52 11.05
C GLY A 304 -10.46 -4.67 10.76
N THR A 305 -11.11 -4.89 9.61
CA THR A 305 -12.34 -4.16 9.24
C THR A 305 -13.49 -4.52 10.17
N VAL A 306 -13.70 -5.80 10.47
CA VAL A 306 -14.79 -6.27 11.34
C VAL A 306 -14.58 -5.77 12.77
N LEU A 307 -13.37 -5.91 13.31
CA LEU A 307 -13.06 -5.43 14.66
C LEU A 307 -13.10 -3.90 14.74
N GLY A 308 -12.63 -3.20 13.69
CA GLY A 308 -12.75 -1.74 13.57
C GLY A 308 -14.21 -1.29 13.54
N GLY A 309 -15.07 -1.97 12.79
CA GLY A 309 -16.49 -1.67 12.77
C GLY A 309 -17.18 -1.92 14.11
N TYR A 310 -16.81 -3.01 14.81
CA TYR A 310 -17.36 -3.35 16.12
C TYR A 310 -16.88 -2.42 17.24
N LEU A 311 -15.58 -2.08 17.26
CA LEU A 311 -14.95 -1.33 18.34
C LEU A 311 -14.84 0.17 18.07
N LEU A 312 -14.92 0.64 16.83
CA LEU A 312 -14.73 2.06 16.50
C LEU A 312 -15.86 2.63 15.64
N GLY A 313 -16.70 1.78 15.05
CA GLY A 313 -17.84 2.18 14.24
C GLY A 313 -17.65 1.99 12.74
N TRP A 314 -18.77 1.87 12.04
CA TRP A 314 -18.83 1.75 10.57
C TRP A 314 -18.95 3.10 9.87
N THR A 315 -19.17 4.17 10.64
CA THR A 315 -19.27 5.56 10.18
C THR A 315 -18.50 6.45 11.14
N TRP A 316 -18.14 7.64 10.67
CA TRP A 316 -17.61 8.71 11.52
C TRP A 316 -18.70 9.29 12.41
#